data_AF-A0A955PKV6-F1
#
_entry.id   AF-A0A955PKV6-F1
#
_cell.length_a   1.000
_cell.length_b   1.000
_cell.length_c   1.000
_cell.angle_alpha   90.00
_cell.angle_beta   90.00
_cell.angle_gamma   90.00
#
_symmetry.space_group_name_H-M   'P 1'
#
loop_
_entity.id
_entity.type
_entity.pdbx_description
1 polymer ?
#
loop_
_entity_poly.entity_id
_entity_poly.type
_entity_poly.pdbx_seq_one_letter_code
_entity_poly.pdbx_strand_id
1 'polypeptide(L)'
;NEGDEVVAEWLQKARRENLFVDGDGFDFGKGRITVLPWWDGPITQGQMLQILDRETAESKTCWFLIHHAPPNESPISRVRNSDQGDAFFRETLLRLKPDFAFSGHIHNPPFSDQGSWIDKIGSTWVFNPGKQLGPFPSHIIIDLETMRAQWTSVYGIEEVNLNGEGVELAAP
;
A
#
# COMPACT_ATOMS: atom_id res chain seq x y z
N ASN A 1 -17.71 -10.48 -18.14
CA ASN A 1 -16.33 -10.68 -17.65
C ASN A 1 -15.92 -12.08 -18.05
N GLU A 2 -14.79 -12.25 -18.73
CA GLU A 2 -14.23 -13.60 -18.92
C GLU A 2 -13.79 -14.13 -17.55
N GLY A 3 -14.27 -15.33 -17.16
CA GLY A 3 -13.80 -16.04 -15.97
C GLY A 3 -14.48 -15.74 -14.63
N ASP A 4 -15.65 -15.08 -14.60
CA ASP A 4 -16.45 -14.78 -13.38
C ASP A 4 -15.76 -13.92 -12.30
N GLU A 5 -14.58 -13.35 -12.58
CA GLU A 5 -13.86 -12.46 -11.67
C GLU A 5 -14.49 -11.05 -11.58
N VAL A 6 -14.45 -10.47 -10.36
CA VAL A 6 -14.95 -9.13 -10.06
C VAL A 6 -13.89 -8.07 -10.36
N VAL A 7 -14.25 -7.13 -11.24
CA VAL A 7 -13.38 -6.02 -11.66
C VAL A 7 -14.10 -4.68 -11.57
N ALA A 8 -13.35 -3.61 -11.30
CA ALA A 8 -13.86 -2.25 -11.22
C ALA A 8 -13.76 -1.50 -12.58
N GLU A 9 -14.34 -2.04 -13.65
CA GLU A 9 -14.23 -1.46 -15.01
C GLU A 9 -14.64 0.02 -15.09
N TRP A 10 -15.58 0.44 -14.25
CA TRP A 10 -16.04 1.83 -14.20
C TRP A 10 -14.91 2.81 -13.85
N LEU A 11 -13.89 2.37 -13.10
CA LEU A 11 -12.77 3.21 -12.69
C LEU A 11 -11.93 3.64 -13.90
N GLN A 12 -11.80 2.78 -14.91
CA GLN A 12 -11.10 3.11 -16.16
C GLN A 12 -11.77 4.27 -16.91
N LYS A 13 -13.09 4.44 -16.77
CA LYS A 13 -13.84 5.55 -17.36
C LYS A 13 -13.64 6.87 -16.63
N ALA A 14 -13.14 6.85 -15.38
CA ALA A 14 -12.86 8.04 -14.60
C ALA A 14 -11.52 8.69 -14.96
N ARG A 15 -10.61 7.92 -15.56
CA ARG A 15 -9.29 8.32 -16.03
C ARG A 15 -9.33 9.64 -16.81
N ARG A 16 -8.45 10.57 -16.44
CA ARG A 16 -8.30 11.89 -17.04
C ARG A 16 -6.93 12.46 -16.69
N GLU A 17 -6.59 13.60 -17.29
CA GLU A 17 -5.35 14.31 -16.95
C GLU A 17 -5.25 14.52 -15.44
N ASN A 18 -4.10 14.14 -14.85
CA ASN A 18 -3.82 14.19 -13.41
C ASN A 18 -4.76 13.35 -12.52
N LEU A 19 -5.50 12.38 -13.07
CA LEU A 19 -6.20 11.35 -12.30
C LEU A 19 -5.80 9.96 -12.79
N PHE A 20 -4.98 9.30 -11.99
CA PHE A 20 -4.46 7.97 -12.24
C PHE A 20 -5.34 6.91 -11.58
N VAL A 21 -5.51 5.79 -12.26
CA VAL A 21 -6.36 4.67 -11.85
C VAL A 21 -5.62 3.35 -12.03
N ASP A 22 -6.27 2.25 -11.68
CA ASP A 22 -5.77 0.88 -11.84
C ASP A 22 -4.99 0.66 -13.16
N GLY A 23 -3.75 0.17 -13.02
CA GLY A 23 -2.83 -0.13 -14.11
C GLY A 23 -1.89 1.02 -14.51
N ASP A 24 -2.03 2.19 -13.87
CA ASP A 24 -1.19 3.35 -14.18
C ASP A 24 0.16 3.33 -13.52
N GLY A 25 1.15 3.80 -14.27
CA GLY A 25 2.46 4.20 -13.78
C GLY A 25 2.71 5.66 -14.12
N PHE A 26 3.25 6.43 -13.19
CA PHE A 26 3.66 7.81 -13.46
C PHE A 26 4.85 8.22 -12.60
N ASP A 27 5.66 9.13 -13.13
CA ASP A 27 6.83 9.65 -12.43
C ASP A 27 6.43 10.84 -11.53
N PHE A 28 7.02 10.88 -10.34
CA PHE A 28 6.86 11.95 -9.36
C PHE A 28 8.23 12.31 -8.77
N GLY A 29 8.75 13.49 -9.11
CA GLY A 29 10.11 13.88 -8.74
C GLY A 29 11.14 12.88 -9.29
N LYS A 30 11.87 12.21 -8.39
CA LYS A 30 12.81 11.12 -8.73
C LYS A 30 12.20 9.71 -8.54
N GLY A 31 10.96 9.65 -8.09
CA GLY A 31 10.25 8.40 -7.81
C GLY A 31 9.29 8.03 -8.92
N ARG A 32 8.83 6.77 -8.88
CA ARG A 32 7.77 6.26 -9.75
C ARG A 32 6.65 5.69 -8.90
N ILE A 33 5.41 6.05 -9.20
CA ILE A 33 4.22 5.49 -8.57
C ILE A 33 3.57 4.52 -9.55
N THR A 34 3.18 3.34 -9.07
CA THR A 34 2.37 2.38 -9.80
C THR A 34 1.09 2.06 -9.03
N VAL A 35 -0.06 2.22 -9.68
CA VAL A 35 -1.39 1.93 -9.13
C VAL A 35 -1.83 0.54 -9.58
N LEU A 36 -1.92 -0.40 -8.65
CA LEU A 36 -2.28 -1.78 -8.95
C LEU A 36 -3.79 -1.99 -8.90
N PRO A 37 -4.37 -2.71 -9.88
CA PRO A 37 -5.78 -3.07 -9.87
C PRO A 37 -6.13 -3.95 -8.67
N TRP A 38 -7.43 -4.03 -8.35
CA TRP A 38 -7.96 -5.18 -7.62
C TRP A 38 -7.80 -6.44 -8.47
N TRP A 39 -7.43 -7.55 -7.84
CA TRP A 39 -7.49 -8.87 -8.45
C TRP A 39 -8.37 -9.79 -7.61
N ASP A 40 -9.19 -10.58 -8.29
CA ASP A 40 -10.14 -11.51 -7.68
C ASP A 40 -9.72 -12.97 -7.90
N GLY A 41 -8.95 -13.23 -8.97
CA GLY A 41 -8.49 -14.56 -9.31
C GLY A 41 -7.31 -14.56 -10.29
N PRO A 42 -6.95 -15.75 -10.83
CA PRO A 42 -5.75 -15.93 -11.64
C PRO A 42 -5.69 -15.06 -12.90
N ILE A 43 -6.84 -14.68 -13.48
CA ILE A 43 -6.87 -13.86 -14.71
C ILE A 43 -6.42 -12.44 -14.39
N THR A 44 -7.04 -11.80 -13.42
CA THR A 44 -6.69 -10.44 -12.98
C THR A 44 -5.31 -10.39 -12.31
N GLN A 45 -4.89 -11.45 -11.61
CA GLN A 45 -3.49 -11.59 -11.16
C GLN A 45 -2.50 -11.64 -12.32
N GLY A 46 -2.80 -12.37 -13.40
CA GLY A 46 -1.97 -12.42 -14.60
C GLY A 46 -1.82 -11.06 -15.29
N GLN A 47 -2.90 -10.28 -15.37
CA GLN A 47 -2.86 -8.90 -15.87
C GLN A 47 -2.00 -7.99 -14.98
N MET A 48 -2.13 -8.14 -13.67
CA MET A 48 -1.32 -7.41 -12.70
C MET A 48 0.18 -7.72 -12.86
N LEU A 49 0.55 -8.99 -13.10
CA LEU A 49 1.95 -9.34 -13.35
C LEU A 49 2.50 -8.67 -14.61
N GLN A 50 1.72 -8.55 -15.68
CA GLN A 50 2.14 -7.83 -16.89
C GLN A 50 2.38 -6.34 -16.62
N ILE A 51 1.55 -5.71 -15.80
CA ILE A 51 1.75 -4.33 -15.35
C ILE A 51 3.08 -4.25 -14.58
N LEU A 52 3.29 -5.13 -13.59
CA LEU A 52 4.50 -5.10 -12.78
C LEU A 52 5.78 -5.35 -13.58
N ASP A 53 5.75 -6.22 -14.58
CA ASP A 53 6.91 -6.48 -15.43
C ASP A 53 7.30 -5.23 -16.24
N ARG A 54 6.30 -4.51 -16.79
CA ARG A 54 6.52 -3.21 -17.44
C ARG A 54 7.11 -2.20 -16.47
N GLU A 55 6.51 -2.06 -15.30
CA GLU A 55 6.86 -1.02 -14.33
C GLU A 55 8.22 -1.27 -13.67
N THR A 56 8.61 -2.53 -13.48
CA THR A 56 9.93 -2.91 -12.98
C THR A 56 11.02 -2.44 -13.95
N ALA A 57 10.81 -2.60 -15.26
CA ALA A 57 11.76 -2.14 -16.28
C ALA A 57 11.88 -0.60 -16.33
N GLU A 58 10.84 0.13 -15.93
CA GLU A 58 10.80 1.59 -15.90
C GLU A 58 11.21 2.20 -14.55
N SER A 59 11.30 1.37 -13.51
CA SER A 59 11.48 1.80 -12.12
C SER A 59 12.74 2.65 -11.93
N LYS A 60 12.56 3.74 -11.19
CA LYS A 60 13.61 4.73 -10.87
C LYS A 60 14.24 4.42 -9.52
N THR A 61 15.03 5.36 -9.00
CA THR A 61 15.71 5.25 -7.70
C THR A 61 14.78 5.06 -6.51
N CYS A 62 13.47 5.33 -6.64
CA CYS A 62 12.49 5.11 -5.60
C CYS A 62 11.14 4.67 -6.21
N TRP A 63 10.62 3.51 -5.82
CA TRP A 63 9.40 2.93 -6.38
C TRP A 63 8.31 2.76 -5.32
N PHE A 64 7.12 3.29 -5.63
CA PHE A 64 5.93 3.26 -4.79
C PHE A 64 4.85 2.41 -5.45
N LEU A 65 4.35 1.41 -4.72
CA LEU A 65 3.16 0.67 -5.10
C LEU A 65 1.94 1.17 -4.33
N ILE A 66 0.83 1.36 -5.03
CA ILE A 66 -0.46 1.61 -4.41
C ILE A 66 -1.35 0.41 -4.73
N HIS A 67 -1.83 -0.28 -3.70
CA HIS A 67 -2.76 -1.40 -3.88
C HIS A 67 -3.80 -1.40 -2.79
N HIS A 68 -5.06 -1.63 -3.15
CA HIS A 68 -6.19 -1.49 -2.23
C HIS A 68 -6.07 -2.38 -0.99
N ALA A 69 -5.81 -3.68 -1.15
CA ALA A 69 -5.65 -4.60 -0.02
C ALA A 69 -4.23 -4.54 0.55
N PRO A 70 -4.06 -4.62 1.88
CA PRO A 70 -2.74 -4.72 2.49
C PRO A 70 -2.17 -6.13 2.28
N PRO A 71 -0.84 -6.30 2.28
CA PRO A 71 -0.22 -7.62 2.28
C PRO A 71 -0.58 -8.38 3.55
N ASN A 72 -0.70 -9.71 3.47
CA ASN A 72 -0.90 -10.53 4.66
C ASN A 72 0.39 -10.68 5.49
N GLU A 73 0.25 -11.38 6.61
CA GLU A 73 1.25 -11.60 7.64
C GLU A 73 1.91 -10.30 8.10
N SER A 74 1.08 -9.28 8.31
CA SER A 74 1.53 -7.94 8.69
C SER A 74 0.57 -7.29 9.68
N PRO A 75 1.05 -6.51 10.66
CA PRO A 75 0.20 -5.70 11.52
C PRO A 75 -0.73 -4.73 10.76
N ILE A 76 -0.38 -4.35 9.52
CA ILE A 76 -1.21 -3.44 8.70
C ILE A 76 -2.45 -4.10 8.07
N SER A 77 -2.58 -5.43 8.18
CA SER A 77 -3.73 -6.23 7.70
C SER A 77 -4.49 -6.96 8.81
N ARG A 78 -4.11 -6.76 10.07
CA ARG A 78 -4.69 -7.47 11.23
C ARG A 78 -6.14 -7.06 11.50
N VAL A 79 -6.98 -8.06 11.74
CA VAL A 79 -8.34 -7.88 12.27
C VAL A 79 -8.53 -8.83 13.45
N ARG A 80 -8.53 -8.30 14.68
CA ARG A 80 -8.60 -9.10 15.91
C ARG A 80 -7.51 -10.19 15.91
N ASN A 81 -7.91 -11.47 15.89
CA ASN A 81 -7.02 -12.62 15.95
C ASN A 81 -6.78 -13.26 14.58
N SER A 82 -7.15 -12.59 13.48
CA SER A 82 -6.99 -13.07 12.11
C SER A 82 -6.29 -12.05 11.24
N ASP A 83 -5.59 -12.54 10.22
CA ASP A 83 -5.02 -11.74 9.15
C ASP A 83 -5.96 -11.76 7.93
N GLN A 84 -6.27 -10.59 7.40
CA GLN A 84 -7.18 -10.43 6.26
C GLN A 84 -6.46 -9.81 5.04
N GLY A 85 -5.13 -9.83 5.04
CA GLY A 85 -4.33 -9.29 3.95
C GLY A 85 -4.24 -10.24 2.76
N ASP A 86 -3.59 -9.75 1.71
CA ASP A 86 -3.40 -10.43 0.45
C ASP A 86 -2.03 -11.14 0.39
N ALA A 87 -2.07 -12.47 0.22
CA ALA A 87 -0.87 -13.29 0.10
C ALA A 87 -0.10 -13.04 -1.21
N PHE A 88 -0.81 -12.86 -2.32
CA PHE A 88 -0.20 -12.58 -3.61
C PHE A 88 0.49 -11.22 -3.63
N PHE A 89 -0.09 -10.24 -2.94
CA PHE A 89 0.57 -8.94 -2.77
C PHE A 89 1.84 -9.08 -1.94
N ARG A 90 1.81 -9.79 -0.81
CA ARG A 90 3.01 -10.05 0.00
C ARG A 90 4.13 -10.69 -0.81
N GLU A 91 3.83 -11.76 -1.53
CA GLU A 91 4.82 -12.45 -2.39
C GLU A 91 5.39 -11.50 -3.46
N THR A 92 4.53 -10.66 -4.03
CA THR A 92 4.93 -9.63 -4.99
C THR A 92 5.92 -8.64 -4.37
N LEU A 93 5.66 -8.14 -3.16
CA LEU A 93 6.56 -7.24 -2.44
C LEU A 93 7.91 -7.89 -2.16
N LEU A 94 7.91 -9.15 -1.69
CA LEU A 94 9.15 -9.90 -1.41
C LEU A 94 10.00 -10.12 -2.67
N ARG A 95 9.35 -10.34 -3.82
CA ARG A 95 10.01 -10.55 -5.11
C ARG A 95 10.57 -9.25 -5.69
N LEU A 96 9.76 -8.20 -5.76
CA LEU A 96 10.06 -6.97 -6.49
C LEU A 96 10.75 -5.91 -5.63
N LYS A 97 10.53 -5.94 -4.31
CA LYS A 97 11.16 -5.06 -3.33
C LYS A 97 11.06 -3.57 -3.68
N PRO A 98 9.86 -3.04 -3.97
CA PRO A 98 9.69 -1.59 -4.06
C PRO A 98 10.10 -0.94 -2.73
N ASP A 99 10.43 0.34 -2.74
CA ASP A 99 10.78 1.05 -1.50
C ASP A 99 9.57 1.19 -0.57
N PHE A 100 8.41 1.43 -1.18
CA PHE A 100 7.18 1.75 -0.47
C PHE A 100 5.95 1.05 -1.07
N ALA A 101 5.03 0.63 -0.21
CA ALA A 101 3.71 0.18 -0.61
C ALA A 101 2.62 0.77 0.28
N PHE A 102 1.53 1.25 -0.31
CA PHE A 102 0.40 1.84 0.39
C PHE A 102 -0.87 1.06 0.13
N SER A 103 -1.62 0.84 1.22
CA SER A 103 -2.86 0.11 1.20
C SER A 103 -3.94 0.74 2.08
N GLY A 104 -5.16 0.23 1.90
CA GLY A 104 -6.31 0.54 2.72
C GLY A 104 -7.08 -0.74 3.02
N HIS A 105 -8.36 -0.78 2.62
CA HIS A 105 -9.28 -1.93 2.70
C HIS A 105 -9.61 -2.41 4.13
N ILE A 106 -8.60 -2.79 4.90
CA ILE A 106 -8.72 -3.22 6.29
C ILE A 106 -8.73 -1.99 7.19
N HIS A 107 -9.92 -1.68 7.70
CA HIS A 107 -10.18 -0.44 8.46
C HIS A 107 -9.65 -0.44 9.90
N ASN A 108 -9.37 -1.62 10.46
CA ASN A 108 -9.09 -1.80 11.88
C ASN A 108 -7.69 -1.34 12.29
N PRO A 109 -6.59 -1.71 11.61
CA PRO A 109 -5.28 -1.14 11.88
C PRO A 109 -5.26 0.37 11.61
N PRO A 110 -4.50 1.18 12.38
CA PRO A 110 -3.75 0.80 13.59
C PRO A 110 -4.61 0.73 14.87
N PHE A 111 -5.92 1.00 14.80
CA PHE A 111 -6.78 1.16 15.97
C PHE A 111 -7.15 -0.14 16.70
N SER A 112 -6.69 -1.30 16.23
CA SER A 112 -6.91 -2.59 16.89
C SER A 112 -5.68 -3.06 17.66
N ASP A 113 -5.91 -3.89 18.68
CA ASP A 113 -4.82 -4.60 19.37
C ASP A 113 -3.97 -5.38 18.37
N GLN A 114 -2.64 -5.26 18.48
CA GLN A 114 -1.62 -5.77 17.53
C GLN A 114 -1.71 -5.22 16.09
N GLY A 115 -2.54 -4.21 15.83
CA GLY A 115 -2.54 -3.48 14.55
C GLY A 115 -1.43 -2.42 14.53
N SER A 116 -0.96 -2.09 13.33
CA SER A 116 -0.05 -0.97 13.10
C SER A 116 -0.44 -0.25 11.83
N TRP A 117 -0.02 1.00 11.68
CA TRP A 117 -0.17 1.77 10.44
C TRP A 117 1.02 1.57 9.51
N ILE A 118 2.09 0.96 10.03
CA ILE A 118 3.37 0.72 9.35
C ILE A 118 3.92 -0.66 9.70
N ASP A 119 4.57 -1.29 8.73
CA ASP A 119 5.40 -2.48 8.90
C ASP A 119 6.50 -2.51 7.83
N LYS A 120 7.42 -3.48 7.90
CA LYS A 120 8.46 -3.71 6.88
C LYS A 120 8.45 -5.16 6.39
N ILE A 121 8.20 -5.35 5.09
CA ILE A 121 8.20 -6.66 4.44
C ILE A 121 9.43 -6.77 3.54
N GLY A 122 10.40 -7.59 3.95
CA GLY A 122 11.71 -7.59 3.32
C GLY A 122 12.38 -6.22 3.47
N SER A 123 12.63 -5.54 2.35
CA SER A 123 13.13 -4.15 2.34
C SER A 123 12.03 -3.09 2.15
N THR A 124 10.80 -3.50 1.81
CA THR A 124 9.69 -2.59 1.51
C THR A 124 9.02 -2.09 2.77
N TRP A 125 8.87 -0.78 2.89
CA TRP A 125 8.00 -0.17 3.89
C TRP A 125 6.55 -0.25 3.44
N VAL A 126 5.67 -0.78 4.28
CA VAL A 126 4.25 -0.95 3.97
C VAL A 126 3.38 -0.14 4.92
N PHE A 127 2.32 0.48 4.39
CA PHE A 127 1.50 1.41 5.15
C PHE A 127 -0.01 1.16 4.98
N ASN A 128 -0.75 1.36 6.07
CA ASN A 128 -2.21 1.46 6.07
C ASN A 128 -2.64 2.53 7.08
N PRO A 129 -3.22 3.67 6.65
CA PRO A 129 -3.57 4.75 7.56
C PRO A 129 -4.78 4.41 8.45
N GLY A 130 -5.48 3.31 8.18
CA GLY A 130 -6.71 2.93 8.87
C GLY A 130 -7.91 3.80 8.51
N LYS A 131 -9.04 3.51 9.16
CA LYS A 131 -10.27 4.30 9.03
C LYS A 131 -10.73 4.80 10.40
N GLN A 132 -10.83 6.12 10.51
CA GLN A 132 -11.49 6.78 11.64
C GLN A 132 -12.76 7.53 11.19
N LEU A 133 -13.63 7.81 12.16
CA LEU A 133 -14.72 8.77 11.98
C LEU A 133 -14.22 10.17 12.26
N GLY A 134 -14.73 11.15 11.52
CA GLY A 134 -14.42 12.56 11.74
C GLY A 134 -14.38 13.37 10.45
N PRO A 135 -14.22 14.69 10.55
CA PRO A 135 -14.12 15.57 9.40
C PRO A 135 -12.82 15.36 8.60
N PHE A 136 -11.79 14.80 9.23
CA PHE A 136 -10.51 14.48 8.60
C PHE A 136 -10.20 12.99 8.77
N PRO A 137 -9.81 12.29 7.69
CA PRO A 137 -9.36 10.92 7.80
C PRO A 137 -8.01 10.88 8.53
N SER A 138 -7.71 9.72 9.13
CA SER A 138 -6.32 9.42 9.48
C SER A 138 -5.49 9.37 8.21
N HIS A 139 -4.27 9.84 8.28
CA HIS A 139 -3.42 9.97 7.10
C HIS A 139 -1.95 9.82 7.45
N ILE A 140 -1.15 9.52 6.43
CA ILE A 140 0.30 9.36 6.53
C ILE A 140 0.94 10.41 5.64
N ILE A 141 1.95 11.10 6.16
CA ILE A 141 2.81 12.00 5.41
C ILE A 141 4.20 11.35 5.38
N ILE A 142 4.77 11.21 4.20
CA ILE A 142 6.16 10.75 4.03
C ILE A 142 6.98 11.89 3.48
N ASP A 143 7.99 12.27 4.25
CA ASP A 143 9.06 13.15 3.80
C ASP A 143 10.17 12.29 3.20
N LEU A 144 10.34 12.38 1.88
CA LEU A 144 11.35 11.62 1.13
C LEU A 144 12.76 12.22 1.23
N GLU A 145 12.90 13.47 1.68
CA GLU A 145 14.21 14.10 1.87
C GLU A 145 14.81 13.66 3.20
N THR A 146 14.00 13.67 4.27
CA THR A 146 14.44 13.24 5.61
C THR A 146 14.19 11.77 5.88
N MET A 147 13.45 11.09 4.99
CA MET A 147 13.01 9.70 5.12
C MET A 147 12.29 9.48 6.45
N ARG A 148 11.23 10.26 6.67
CA ARG A 148 10.36 10.17 7.85
C ARG A 148 8.92 9.92 7.42
N ALA A 149 8.23 9.06 8.17
CA ALA A 149 6.79 8.87 8.05
C ALA A 149 6.10 9.39 9.31
N GLN A 150 5.07 10.21 9.14
CA GLN A 150 4.20 10.67 10.21
C GLN A 150 2.79 10.15 9.97
N TRP A 151 2.22 9.45 10.94
CA TRP A 151 0.80 9.10 10.96
C TRP A 151 0.04 10.06 11.88
N THR A 152 -1.13 10.51 11.46
CA THR A 152 -1.96 11.45 12.22
C THR A 152 -3.40 10.93 12.30
N SER A 153 -3.96 10.93 13.50
CA SER A 153 -5.32 10.48 13.78
C SER A 153 -5.97 11.32 14.88
N VAL A 154 -7.23 11.01 15.23
CA VAL A 154 -7.88 11.61 16.42
C VAL A 154 -7.21 11.23 17.75
N TYR A 155 -6.37 10.19 17.77
CA TYR A 155 -5.67 9.73 18.98
C TYR A 155 -4.29 10.35 19.14
N GLY A 156 -3.78 11.04 18.12
CA GLY A 156 -2.50 11.73 18.18
C GLY A 156 -1.69 11.63 16.89
N ILE A 157 -0.39 11.86 17.05
CA ILE A 157 0.60 11.84 15.98
C ILE A 157 1.70 10.86 16.38
N GLU A 158 2.07 9.98 15.47
CA GLU A 158 3.22 9.07 15.59
C GLU A 158 4.18 9.33 14.43
N GLU A 159 5.49 9.24 14.68
CA GLU A 159 6.53 9.47 13.67
C GLU A 159 7.58 8.36 13.72
N VAL A 160 8.01 7.90 12.55
CA VAL A 160 9.05 6.86 12.37
C VAL A 160 10.11 7.33 11.39
N ASN A 161 11.38 7.10 11.74
CA ASN A 161 12.50 7.27 10.81
C ASN A 161 12.67 6.03 9.94
N LEU A 162 12.63 6.22 8.62
CA LEU A 162 12.63 5.15 7.62
C LEU A 162 14.03 4.75 7.16
N ASN A 163 15.08 5.44 7.62
CA ASN A 163 16.48 5.09 7.36
C ASN A 163 16.98 3.91 8.23
N GLY A 164 16.21 3.51 9.26
CA GLY A 164 16.59 2.47 10.21
C GLY A 164 16.23 1.04 9.77
N GLU A 165 16.99 0.06 10.29
CA GLU A 165 16.63 -1.36 10.25
C GLU A 165 15.69 -1.69 11.43
N GLY A 166 14.41 -1.34 11.31
CA GLY A 166 13.36 -1.76 12.25
C GLY A 166 12.41 -0.63 12.66
N VAL A 167 11.11 -0.94 12.74
CA VAL A 167 10.14 -0.06 13.40
C VAL A 167 10.22 -0.34 14.89
N GLU A 168 10.83 0.55 15.66
CA GLU A 168 10.55 0.62 17.10
C GLU A 168 9.26 1.43 17.26
N LEU A 169 8.11 0.76 17.32
CA LEU A 169 6.87 1.40 17.72
C LEU A 169 7.01 1.75 19.21
N ALA A 170 6.96 3.04 19.53
CA ALA A 170 6.90 3.48 20.92
C ALA A 170 5.67 2.84 21.57
N ALA A 171 5.90 2.03 22.61
CA ALA A 171 4.82 1.50 23.44
C ALA A 171 4.01 2.65 24.08
N PRO A 172 2.71 2.46 24.35
CA PRO A 172 1.78 3.52 24.77
C PRO A 172 2.19 4.25 26.05
#